data_AF-A0A524QF34-F1
#
_entry.id   AF-A0A524QF34-F1
#
_cell.length_a   1.000
_cell.length_b   1.000
_cell.length_c   1.000
_cell.angle_alpha   90.00
_cell.angle_beta   90.00
_cell.angle_gamma   90.00
#
_symmetry.space_group_name_H-M   'P 1'
#
loop_
_entity.id
_entity.type
_entity.pdbx_description
1 polymer ?
#
loop_
_entity_poly.entity_id
_entity_poly.type
_entity_poly.pdbx_seq_one_letter_code
_entity_poly.pdbx_strand_id
1 'polypeptide(L)'
;MDAKTKAIISHLFGIGWVIALILNMNNKEEYASYYIRQNLGILIVAFMLGFINVIPILGQIIWVIGGILLFVFWLMSFIWSIQGDTKPIPIVGQMFQDWFRSF
;
A
#
# COMPACT_ATOMS: atom_id res chain seq x y z
N MET A 1 8.66 9.19 17.05
CA MET A 1 7.73 9.34 15.90
C MET A 1 6.51 8.51 16.20
N ASP A 2 5.34 9.14 16.16
CA ASP A 2 4.04 8.53 16.46
C ASP A 2 3.54 7.63 15.30
N ALA A 3 2.58 6.75 15.58
CA ALA A 3 1.99 5.86 14.58
C ALA A 3 1.47 6.57 13.33
N LYS A 4 0.88 7.76 13.45
CA LYS A 4 0.27 8.45 12.32
C LYS A 4 1.34 8.91 11.34
N THR A 5 2.43 9.48 11.86
CA THR A 5 3.57 9.85 11.03
C THR A 5 4.18 8.63 10.32
N LYS A 6 4.35 7.49 11.02
CA LYS A 6 4.83 6.24 10.39
C LYS A 6 3.90 5.75 9.28
N ALA A 7 2.58 5.78 9.50
CA ALA A 7 1.58 5.40 8.52
C ALA A 7 1.64 6.28 7.26
N ILE A 8 1.75 7.60 7.41
CA ILE A 8 1.89 8.54 6.29
C ILE A 8 3.19 8.25 5.52
N ILE A 9 4.31 8.06 6.21
CA ILE A 9 5.61 7.73 5.60
C ILE A 9 5.55 6.43 4.79
N SER A 10 4.76 5.44 5.23
CA SER A 10 4.60 4.17 4.51
C SER A 10 4.01 4.31 3.09
N HIS A 11 3.41 5.47 2.76
CA HIS A 11 2.87 5.77 1.44
C HIS A 11 3.90 6.37 0.48
N LEU A 12 5.11 6.73 0.95
CA LEU A 12 6.19 7.32 0.13
C LEU A 12 6.96 6.23 -0.65
N PHE A 13 6.21 5.35 -1.31
CA PHE A 13 6.68 4.25 -2.16
C PHE A 13 7.79 3.41 -1.50
N GLY A 14 8.62 2.70 -2.28
CA GLY A 14 9.55 1.69 -1.77
C GLY A 14 10.44 2.16 -0.62
N ILE A 15 11.07 3.34 -0.72
CA ILE A 15 11.98 3.84 0.32
C ILE A 15 11.21 4.23 1.59
N GLY A 16 10.13 5.00 1.47
CA GLY A 16 9.32 5.39 2.62
C GLY A 16 8.67 4.21 3.32
N TRP A 17 8.21 3.24 2.55
CA TRP A 17 7.66 2.00 3.08
C TRP A 17 8.69 1.23 3.94
N VAL A 18 9.92 1.06 3.45
CA VAL A 18 11.01 0.41 4.22
C VAL A 18 11.32 1.18 5.50
N ILE A 19 11.41 2.52 5.43
CA ILE A 19 11.65 3.36 6.61
C ILE A 19 10.52 3.18 7.63
N ALA A 20 9.26 3.23 7.20
CA ALA A 20 8.11 3.05 8.08
C ALA A 20 8.11 1.66 8.75
N LEU A 21 8.45 0.61 8.00
CA LEU A 21 8.59 -0.76 8.51
C LEU A 21 9.63 -0.81 9.63
N ILE A 22 10.85 -0.34 9.38
CA ILE A 22 11.94 -0.37 10.37
C ILE A 22 11.58 0.43 11.63
N LEU A 23 11.01 1.62 11.47
CA LEU A 23 10.58 2.46 12.60
C LEU A 23 9.43 1.84 13.41
N ASN A 24 8.60 1.02 12.78
CA ASN A 24 7.50 0.33 13.46
C ASN A 24 7.93 -1.01 14.08
N MET A 25 8.96 -1.69 13.56
CA MET A 25 9.50 -2.91 14.19
C MET A 25 10.08 -2.63 15.58
N ASN A 26 10.73 -1.48 15.78
CA ASN A 26 11.32 -1.11 17.07
C ASN A 26 10.28 -0.71 18.13
N ASN A 27 9.17 -0.12 17.71
CA ASN A 27 8.05 0.24 18.57
C ASN A 27 6.76 0.05 17.78
N LYS A 28 6.17 -1.15 17.92
CA LYS A 28 5.08 -1.64 17.10
C LYS A 28 3.77 -0.98 17.49
N GLU A 29 3.19 -0.24 16.55
CA GLU A 29 1.89 0.38 16.70
C GLU A 29 0.93 -0.18 15.66
N GLU A 30 -0.28 -0.57 16.08
CA GLU A 30 -1.22 -1.27 15.18
C GLU A 30 -1.66 -0.38 14.02
N TYR A 31 -1.88 0.91 14.26
CA TYR A 31 -2.25 1.88 13.22
C TYR A 31 -1.18 1.98 12.11
N ALA A 32 0.10 2.06 12.50
CA ALA A 32 1.20 2.08 11.54
C ALA A 32 1.32 0.73 10.82
N SER A 33 1.22 -0.37 11.57
CA SER A 33 1.27 -1.74 11.02
C SER A 33 0.19 -1.95 9.95
N TYR A 34 -1.02 -1.46 10.20
CA TYR A 34 -2.14 -1.51 9.26
C TYR A 34 -1.80 -0.90 7.89
N TYR A 35 -1.28 0.33 7.88
CA TYR A 35 -0.92 1.03 6.65
C TYR A 35 0.35 0.48 6.00
N ILE A 36 1.30 -0.04 6.78
CA ILE A 36 2.47 -0.76 6.26
C ILE A 36 2.02 -2.00 5.48
N ARG A 37 1.11 -2.82 6.03
CA ARG A 37 0.55 -4.00 5.35
C ARG A 37 -0.23 -3.62 4.10
N GLN A 38 -1.08 -2.59 4.19
CA GLN A 38 -1.89 -2.12 3.05
C GLN A 38 -1.02 -1.63 1.90
N ASN A 39 0.00 -0.83 2.19
CA ASN A 39 0.91 -0.30 1.19
C ASN A 39 1.85 -1.36 0.61
N LEU A 40 2.21 -2.39 1.40
CA LEU A 40 2.94 -3.55 0.87
C LEU A 40 2.12 -4.24 -0.23
N GLY A 41 0.84 -4.48 0.01
CA GLY A 41 -0.06 -5.06 -0.98
C GLY A 41 -0.19 -4.20 -2.24
N ILE A 42 -0.32 -2.88 -2.08
CA ILE A 42 -0.34 -1.93 -3.21
C ILE A 42 0.97 -2.00 -4.02
N LEU A 43 2.13 -2.03 -3.36
CA LEU A 43 3.44 -2.12 -4.02
C LEU A 43 3.60 -3.43 -4.79
N ILE A 44 3.16 -4.55 -4.23
CA ILE A 44 3.20 -5.86 -4.89
C ILE A 44 2.29 -5.88 -6.12
N VAL A 45 1.06 -5.36 -6.02
CA VAL A 45 0.14 -5.26 -7.17
C VAL A 45 0.70 -4.33 -8.25
N ALA A 46 1.32 -3.20 -7.87
CA ALA A 46 1.98 -2.29 -8.82
C ALA A 46 3.11 -3.02 -9.57
N PHE A 47 3.92 -3.80 -8.85
CA PHE A 47 5.00 -4.58 -9.42
C PHE A 47 4.47 -5.66 -10.38
N MET A 48 3.39 -6.37 -10.02
CA MET A 48 2.74 -7.36 -10.90
C MET A 48 2.15 -6.73 -12.17
N LEU A 49 1.50 -5.57 -12.06
CA LEU A 49 1.01 -4.83 -13.23
C LEU A 49 2.16 -4.48 -14.18
N GLY A 50 3.33 -4.14 -13.66
CA GLY A 50 4.54 -3.88 -14.45
C GLY A 50 4.92 -5.04 -15.38
N PHE A 51 4.80 -6.30 -14.95
CA PHE A 51 5.07 -7.45 -15.81
C PHE A 51 4.02 -7.65 -16.91
N ILE A 52 2.76 -7.32 -16.63
CA ILE A 52 1.67 -7.44 -17.61
C ILE A 52 1.90 -6.51 -18.81
N ASN A 53 2.61 -5.39 -18.60
CA ASN A 53 2.92 -4.41 -19.65
C ASN A 53 3.74 -5.00 -20.83
N VAL A 54 4.44 -6.13 -20.63
CA VAL A 54 5.25 -6.79 -21.67
C VAL A 54 4.39 -7.33 -22.82
N ILE A 55 3.12 -7.66 -22.56
CA ILE A 55 2.20 -8.19 -23.58
C ILE A 55 1.73 -7.02 -24.47
N PRO A 56 1.99 -7.04 -25.80
CA PRO A 56 1.60 -5.97 -26.69
C PRO A 56 0.08 -5.75 -26.71
N ILE A 57 -0.33 -4.48 -26.81
CA ILE A 57 -1.75 -4.04 -26.88
C ILE A 57 -2.55 -4.36 -25.61
N LEU A 58 -2.90 -5.62 -25.36
CA LEU A 58 -3.74 -6.02 -24.22
C LEU A 58 -3.06 -5.74 -22.87
N GLY A 59 -1.78 -6.10 -22.74
CA GLY A 59 -1.04 -5.88 -21.50
C GLY A 59 -0.88 -4.41 -21.16
N GLN A 60 -0.67 -3.57 -22.18
CA GLN A 60 -0.56 -2.12 -22.04
C GLN A 60 -1.88 -1.48 -21.61
N ILE A 61 -3.01 -1.91 -22.19
CA ILE A 61 -4.35 -1.44 -21.80
C ILE A 61 -4.62 -1.79 -20.32
N ILE A 62 -4.36 -3.04 -19.92
CA ILE A 62 -4.52 -3.50 -18.54
C ILE A 62 -3.61 -2.70 -17.61
N TRP A 63 -2.36 -2.46 -18.00
CA TRP A 63 -1.41 -1.69 -17.21
C TRP A 63 -1.88 -0.24 -16.98
N VAL A 64 -2.40 0.43 -18.00
CA VAL A 64 -2.92 1.80 -17.87
C VAL A 64 -4.14 1.84 -16.94
N ILE A 65 -5.16 1.01 -17.22
CA ILE A 65 -6.41 1.01 -16.44
C ILE A 65 -6.14 0.58 -15.00
N GLY A 66 -5.36 -0.50 -14.83
CA GLY A 66 -4.97 -1.01 -13.52
C GLY A 66 -4.12 -0.01 -12.74
N GLY A 67 -3.21 0.70 -13.42
CA GLY A 67 -2.38 1.75 -12.80
C GLY A 67 -3.21 2.92 -12.27
N ILE A 68 -4.20 3.37 -13.03
CA ILE A 68 -5.13 4.43 -12.58
C ILE A 68 -5.94 3.95 -11.37
N LEU A 69 -6.51 2.75 -11.43
CA LEU A 69 -7.29 2.18 -10.33
C LEU A 69 -6.42 2.03 -9.06
N LEU A 70 -5.20 1.53 -9.22
CA LEU A 70 -4.28 1.33 -8.11
C LEU A 70 -3.82 2.66 -7.51
N PHE A 71 -3.63 3.69 -8.33
CA PHE A 71 -3.34 5.05 -7.85
C PHE A 71 -4.51 5.63 -7.03
N VAL A 72 -5.76 5.40 -7.47
CA VAL A 72 -6.95 5.78 -6.69
C VAL A 72 -6.99 5.05 -5.35
N PHE A 73 -6.66 3.76 -5.33
CA PHE A 73 -6.59 2.97 -4.10
C PHE A 73 -5.50 3.48 -3.15
N TRP A 74 -4.31 3.77 -3.67
CA TRP A 74 -3.24 4.39 -2.90
C TRP A 74 -3.66 5.75 -2.33
N LEU A 75 -4.34 6.59 -3.12
CA LEU A 75 -4.80 7.90 -2.67
C LEU A 75 -5.86 7.79 -1.55
N MET A 76 -6.81 6.86 -1.66
CA MET A 76 -7.77 6.60 -0.57
C MET A 76 -7.06 6.15 0.72
N SER A 77 -6.14 5.19 0.60
CA SER A 77 -5.32 4.74 1.72
C SER A 77 -4.55 5.90 2.37
N PHE A 78 -3.95 6.77 1.55
CA PHE A 78 -3.22 7.93 2.02
C PHE A 78 -4.12 8.92 2.77
N ILE A 79 -5.28 9.25 2.21
CA ILE A 79 -6.26 10.15 2.84
C ILE A 79 -6.72 9.60 4.20
N TRP A 80 -7.08 8.33 4.28
CA TRP A 80 -7.51 7.72 5.55
C TRP A 80 -6.38 7.72 6.58
N SER A 81 -5.12 7.54 6.14
CA SER A 81 -3.95 7.59 7.03
C SER A 81 -3.71 8.97 7.64
N ILE A 82 -4.12 10.03 6.93
CA ILE A 82 -4.11 11.41 7.42
C ILE A 82 -5.31 11.67 8.33
N GLN A 83 -6.45 11.05 8.08
CA GLN A 83 -7.66 11.22 8.89
C GLN A 83 -7.59 10.50 10.23
N GLY A 84 -6.74 9.48 10.37
CA GLY A 84 -6.68 8.66 11.60
C GLY A 84 -7.59 7.43 11.55
N ASP A 85 -8.19 7.14 10.39
CA ASP A 85 -9.07 5.99 10.21
C ASP A 85 -8.26 4.76 9.79
N THR A 86 -8.70 3.55 10.13
CA THR A 86 -8.15 2.30 9.59
C THR A 86 -9.16 1.66 8.66
N LYS A 87 -9.03 1.94 7.36
CA LYS A 87 -9.97 1.49 6.33
C LYS A 87 -9.25 0.70 5.23
N PRO A 88 -9.79 -0.46 4.81
CA PRO A 88 -9.22 -1.22 3.72
C PRO A 88 -9.54 -0.56 2.40
N ILE A 89 -8.58 -0.53 1.48
CA ILE A 89 -8.91 -0.18 0.10
C ILE A 89 -9.96 -1.17 -0.44
N PRO A 90 -10.88 -0.73 -1.31
CA PRO A 90 -11.91 -1.61 -1.86
C PRO A 90 -11.32 -2.84 -2.54
N ILE A 91 -12.12 -3.91 -2.61
CA ILE A 91 -11.86 -5.16 -3.33
C ILE A 91 -10.76 -6.03 -2.69
N VAL A 92 -9.57 -5.49 -2.44
CA VAL A 92 -8.38 -6.26 -2.04
C VAL A 92 -7.76 -5.84 -0.71
N GLY A 93 -8.18 -4.72 -0.12
CA GLY A 93 -7.54 -4.20 1.09
C GLY A 93 -7.62 -5.13 2.29
N GLN A 94 -8.74 -5.83 2.47
CA GLN A 94 -8.88 -6.84 3.52
C GLN A 94 -7.91 -8.01 3.33
N MET A 95 -7.73 -8.45 2.07
CA MET A 95 -6.81 -9.53 1.73
C MET A 95 -5.37 -9.16 2.10
N PHE A 96 -4.97 -7.89 1.93
CA PHE A 96 -3.65 -7.42 2.34
C PHE A 96 -3.45 -7.50 3.86
N GLN A 97 -4.47 -7.18 4.64
CA GLN A 97 -4.40 -7.30 6.09
C GLN A 97 -4.24 -8.75 6.53
N ASP A 98 -4.92 -9.68 5.85
CA ASP A 98 -4.86 -11.10 6.16
C ASP A 98 -3.52 -11.73 5.73
N TRP A 99 -3.05 -11.43 4.52
CA TRP A 99 -1.80 -11.99 3.97
C TRP A 99 -0.56 -11.52 4.72
N PHE A 100 -0.55 -10.25 5.16
CA PHE A 100 0.62 -9.65 5.81
C PHE A 100 0.46 -9.55 7.32
N ARG A 101 -0.51 -10.24 7.92
CA ARG A 101 -0.81 -10.18 9.37
C ARG A 101 0.36 -10.56 10.27
N SER A 102 1.32 -11.33 9.76
CA SER A 102 2.52 -11.76 10.49
C SER A 102 3.58 -10.67 10.65
N PHE A 103 3.49 -9.58 9.88
CA PHE A 103 4.36 -8.40 10.03
C PHE A 103 3.91 -7.50 11.18
#